data_AF-A0A5K0ZCC3-F1
#
_entry.id   AF-A0A5K0ZCC3-F1
#
_cell.length_a   1.000
_cell.length_b   1.000
_cell.length_c   1.000
_cell.angle_alpha   90.00
_cell.angle_beta   90.00
_cell.angle_gamma   90.00
#
_symmetry.space_group_name_H-M   'P 1'
#
loop_
_entity.id
_entity.type
_entity.pdbx_description
1 polymer ?
#
loop_
_entity_poly.entity_id
_entity_poly.type
_entity_poly.pdbx_seq_one_letter_code
_entity_poly.pdbx_strand_id
1 'polypeptide(L)'
;PILGEAKSVTVQIQGWMGVTNFSVVPLDDFKVILGIEFLRGQNAMMLPKTNTLTLMGADQSHTVHCHSIRNKSQPMLSAMQLKKG
;
A
#
# COMPACT_ATOMS: atom_id res chain seq x y z
N PRO A 1 5.73 -17.21 -3.90
CA PRO A 1 4.57 -17.92 -3.32
C PRO A 1 4.02 -17.15 -2.12
N ILE A 2 2.70 -17.17 -1.89
CA ILE A 2 2.12 -16.65 -0.64
C ILE A 2 2.43 -17.63 0.47
N LEU A 3 3.07 -17.15 1.53
CA LEU A 3 3.50 -17.95 2.67
C LEU A 3 2.42 -18.00 3.75
N GLY A 4 1.50 -17.04 3.78
CA GLY A 4 0.40 -17.01 4.72
C GLY A 4 -0.44 -15.74 4.59
N GLU A 5 -1.33 -15.55 5.55
CA GLU A 5 -2.22 -14.39 5.64
C GLU A 5 -2.18 -13.85 7.08
N ALA A 6 -1.95 -12.54 7.21
CA ALA A 6 -2.13 -11.81 8.46
C ALA A 6 -3.48 -11.10 8.42
N LYS A 7 -4.42 -11.52 9.27
CA LYS A 7 -5.80 -11.01 9.29
C LYS A 7 -5.97 -9.87 10.27
N SER A 8 -6.87 -8.95 9.94
CA SER A 8 -7.32 -7.84 10.80
C SER A 8 -6.15 -7.02 11.38
N VAL A 9 -5.14 -6.75 10.56
CA VAL A 9 -3.98 -5.97 10.95
C VAL A 9 -4.37 -4.50 11.04
N THR A 10 -4.10 -3.88 12.19
CA THR A 10 -4.25 -2.44 12.35
C THR A 10 -3.14 -1.74 11.58
N VAL A 11 -3.53 -0.82 10.69
CA VAL A 11 -2.64 -0.05 9.84
C VAL A 11 -2.79 1.42 10.20
N GLN A 12 -1.67 2.07 10.47
CA GLN A 12 -1.61 3.50 10.65
C GLN A 12 -0.83 4.14 9.49
N ILE A 13 -1.47 5.09 8.81
CA ILE A 13 -0.86 5.89 7.74
C ILE A 13 -0.92 7.35 8.17
N GLN A 14 0.17 7.83 8.75
CA GLN A 14 0.22 9.15 9.41
C GLN A 14 -0.91 9.29 10.44
N GLY A 15 -1.84 10.23 10.22
CA GLY A 15 -3.00 10.46 11.10
C GLY A 15 -4.18 9.53 10.85
N TRP A 16 -4.16 8.72 9.79
CA TRP A 16 -5.23 7.77 9.50
C TRP A 16 -4.94 6.42 10.16
N MET A 17 -5.98 5.78 10.71
CA MET A 17 -5.95 4.39 11.18
C MET A 17 -7.05 3.58 10.51
N GLY A 18 -6.76 2.32 10.19
CA GLY A 18 -7.74 1.38 9.69
C GLY A 18 -7.29 -0.07 9.88
N VAL A 19 -8.08 -1.01 9.35
CA VAL A 19 -7.82 -2.45 9.50
C VAL A 19 -7.86 -3.11 8.13
N THR A 20 -6.89 -3.98 7.84
CA THR A 20 -6.86 -4.75 6.59
C THR A 20 -6.16 -6.09 6.76
N ASN A 21 -6.34 -6.98 5.78
CA ASN A 21 -5.64 -8.25 5.73
C ASN A 21 -4.41 -8.11 4.82
N PHE A 22 -3.32 -8.79 5.15
CA PHE A 22 -2.12 -8.85 4.33
C PHE A 22 -1.81 -10.28 3.92
N SER A 23 -1.52 -10.48 2.64
CA SER A 23 -0.80 -11.68 2.20
C SER A 23 0.67 -11.55 2.59
N VAL A 24 1.19 -12.57 3.28
CA VAL A 24 2.60 -12.65 3.65
C VAL A 24 3.35 -13.27 2.48
N VAL A 25 4.20 -12.47 1.83
CA VAL A 25 5.05 -12.88 0.70
C VAL A 25 6.48 -12.40 0.92
N PRO A 26 7.51 -13.12 0.44
CA PRO A 26 8.84 -12.55 0.33
C PRO A 26 8.81 -11.37 -0.64
N LEU A 27 9.15 -10.18 -0.15
CA LEU A 27 9.32 -8.98 -0.97
C LEU A 27 10.80 -8.63 -1.07
N ASP A 28 11.20 -8.12 -2.23
CA ASP A 28 12.56 -7.71 -2.57
C ASP A 28 12.85 -6.28 -2.08
N ASP A 29 12.02 -5.33 -2.49
CA ASP A 29 12.34 -3.90 -2.44
C ASP A 29 11.43 -3.10 -1.50
N PHE A 30 10.26 -3.65 -1.19
CA PHE A 30 9.25 -3.02 -0.35
C PHE A 30 8.97 -3.84 0.90
N LYS A 31 8.67 -3.17 2.02
CA LYS A 31 8.24 -3.85 3.24
C LYS A 31 6.76 -4.25 3.20
N VAL A 32 5.94 -3.42 2.55
CA VAL A 32 4.50 -3.61 2.40
C VAL A 32 4.07 -3.06 1.04
N ILE A 33 3.13 -3.74 0.38
CA ILE A 33 2.47 -3.25 -0.83
C ILE A 33 0.98 -3.10 -0.52
N LEU A 34 0.45 -1.89 -0.70
CA LEU A 34 -0.99 -1.63 -0.62
C LEU A 34 -1.59 -1.79 -2.01
N GLY A 35 -2.24 -2.92 -2.25
CA GLY A 35 -2.85 -3.25 -3.53
C GLY A 35 -4.16 -2.51 -3.80
N ILE A 36 -4.71 -2.71 -5.00
CA ILE A 36 -5.97 -2.08 -5.42
C ILE A 36 -7.16 -2.47 -4.54
N GLU A 37 -7.13 -3.66 -3.91
CA GLU A 37 -8.17 -4.10 -2.98
C GLU A 37 -8.23 -3.21 -1.75
N PHE A 38 -7.07 -2.89 -1.14
CA PHE A 38 -6.99 -1.94 -0.04
C PHE A 38 -7.49 -0.55 -0.48
N LEU A 39 -7.00 -0.07 -1.63
CA LEU A 39 -7.39 1.24 -2.15
C LEU A 39 -8.90 1.34 -2.37
N ARG A 40 -9.52 0.30 -2.94
CA ARG A 40 -10.98 0.24 -3.13
C ARG A 40 -11.72 0.16 -1.79
N GLY A 41 -11.24 -0.66 -0.86
CA GLY A 41 -11.86 -0.84 0.46
C GLY A 41 -11.86 0.44 1.31
N GLN A 42 -10.83 1.28 1.16
CA GLN A 42 -10.72 2.57 1.86
C GLN A 42 -11.17 3.77 1.03
N ASN A 43 -11.81 3.53 -0.12
CA ASN A 43 -12.20 4.57 -1.08
C ASN A 43 -11.06 5.57 -1.31
N ALA A 44 -9.91 5.05 -1.70
CA ALA A 44 -8.67 5.81 -1.74
C ALA A 44 -8.43 6.44 -3.11
N MET A 45 -8.02 7.71 -3.14
CA MET A 45 -7.63 8.44 -4.34
C MET A 45 -6.15 8.80 -4.27
N MET A 46 -5.38 8.46 -5.30
CA MET A 46 -4.00 8.92 -5.46
C MET A 46 -3.94 10.08 -6.45
N LEU A 47 -3.24 11.16 -6.09
CA LEU A 47 -2.94 12.27 -6.98
C LEU A 47 -1.43 12.32 -7.25
N PRO A 48 -0.97 11.82 -8.41
CA PRO A 48 0.46 11.72 -8.70
C PRO A 48 1.18 13.07 -8.74
N LYS A 49 0.52 14.11 -9.27
CA LYS A 49 1.13 15.45 -9.42
C LYS A 49 1.60 16.04 -8.08
N THR A 50 0.87 15.76 -7.01
CA THR A 50 1.15 16.25 -5.66
C THR A 50 1.78 15.19 -4.76
N ASN A 51 1.97 13.96 -5.27
CA ASN A 51 2.34 12.78 -4.50
C ASN A 51 1.48 12.63 -3.24
N THR A 52 0.16 12.71 -3.37
CA THR A 52 -0.75 12.55 -2.22
C THR A 52 -1.64 11.33 -2.38
N LEU A 53 -1.95 10.70 -1.25
CA LEU A 53 -2.96 9.66 -1.11
C LEU A 53 -4.06 10.19 -0.19
N THR A 54 -5.30 10.17 -0.66
CA THR A 54 -6.48 10.56 0.13
C THR A 54 -7.30 9.32 0.42
N LEU A 55 -7.50 9.01 1.70
CA LEU A 55 -8.34 7.92 2.19
C LEU A 55 -9.70 8.52 2.58
N MET A 56 -10.75 8.21 1.82
CA MET A 56 -12.06 8.84 1.96
C MET A 56 -12.96 7.97 2.85
N GLY A 57 -12.98 8.25 4.15
CA GLY A 57 -13.94 7.66 5.08
C GLY A 57 -15.34 8.25 4.92
N ALA A 58 -16.33 7.62 5.57
CA ALA A 58 -17.72 8.08 5.55
C ALA A 58 -17.89 9.49 6.15
N ASP A 59 -17.22 9.75 7.27
CA ASP A 59 -17.35 11.02 8.01
C ASP A 59 -16.18 11.99 7.76
N GLN A 60 -14.99 11.46 7.44
CA GLN A 60 -13.79 12.26 7.26
C GLN A 60 -12.85 11.65 6.22
N SER A 61 -12.26 12.53 5.40
CA SER A 61 -11.16 12.17 4.50
C SER A 61 -9.81 12.51 5.12
N HIS A 62 -8.83 11.64 4.90
CA HIS A 62 -7.46 11.81 5.37
C HIS A 62 -6.50 11.87 4.17
N THR A 63 -5.86 13.01 3.96
CA THR A 63 -4.86 13.17 2.89
C THR A 63 -3.46 13.11 3.48
N VAL A 64 -2.64 12.23 2.92
CA VAL A 64 -1.24 12.02 3.33
C VAL A 64 -0.30 12.32 2.17
N HIS A 65 0.83 12.96 2.50
CA HIS A 65 1.92 13.17 1.53
C HIS A 65 2.78 11.90 1.43
N CYS A 66 2.84 11.35 0.22
CA CYS A 66 3.65 10.19 -0.12
C CYS A 66 5.04 10.62 -0.53
N HIS A 67 6.05 10.01 0.08
CA HIS A 67 7.44 10.20 -0.33
C HIS A 67 7.83 9.05 -1.24
N SER A 68 8.06 9.35 -2.52
CA SER A 68 8.64 8.37 -3.43
C SER A 68 10.13 8.24 -3.12
N ILE A 69 10.50 7.09 -2.55
CA ILE A 69 11.91 6.73 -2.39
C ILE A 69 12.41 6.28 -3.76
N ARG A 70 12.99 7.21 -4.54
CA ARG A 70 13.75 6.87 -5.73
C ARG A 70 15.17 6.52 -5.33
N ASN A 71 15.55 5.25 -5.48
CA ASN A 71 16.95 4.89 -5.40
C ASN A 71 17.68 5.54 -6.59
N LYS A 72 18.63 6.44 -6.33
CA LYS A 72 19.31 7.24 -7.37
C LYS A 72 20.26 6.41 -8.22
N SER A 73 20.61 5.19 -7.80
CA SER A 73 21.62 4.38 -8.46
C SER A 73 21.14 3.77 -9.78
N GLN A 74 19.89 3.30 -9.89
CA GLN A 74 19.31 2.74 -11.11
C GLN A 74 17.77 2.80 -11.10
N PRO A 75 17.10 2.95 -12.27
CA PRO A 75 15.67 2.73 -12.37
C PRO A 75 15.33 1.28 -11.98
N MET A 76 14.65 1.12 -10.85
CA MET A 76 14.31 -0.19 -10.29
C MET A 76 12.86 -0.51 -10.59
N LEU A 77 12.65 -1.57 -11.37
CA LEU A 77 11.35 -2.19 -11.60
C LEU A 77 11.22 -3.36 -10.63
N SER A 78 10.40 -3.20 -9.60
CA SER A 78 10.03 -4.30 -8.70
C SER A 78 8.76 -4.97 -9.22
N ALA A 79 8.70 -6.30 -9.15
CA ALA A 79 7.53 -7.06 -9.58
C ALA A 79 7.23 -8.19 -8.60
N MET A 80 5.97 -8.31 -8.21
CA MET A 80 5.53 -9.47 -7.43
C MET A 80 5.48 -10.70 -8.34
N GLN A 81 6.47 -11.60 -8.21
CA GLN A 81 6.43 -12.90 -8.88
C GLN A 81 5.42 -13.83 -8.20
N LEU A 82 4.24 -13.91 -8.79
CA LEU A 82 3.28 -14.97 -8.52
C LEU A 82 3.74 -16.21 -9.28
N LYS A 83 4.11 -17.28 -8.58
CA LYS A 83 4.24 -18.58 -9.24
C LYS A 83 2.84 -18.98 -9.71
N LYS A 84 2.69 -19.25 -11.00
CA LYS A 84 1.51 -19.96 -11.50
C LYS A 84 1.48 -21.34 -10.83
N GLY A 85 0.28 -21.77 -10.46
CA GLY A 85 0.02 -23.17 -10.10
C GLY A 85 0.48 -24.10 -11.21
#